data_AF-A0A662JPZ9-F1
#
_entry.id   AF-A0A662JPZ9-F1
#
_cell.length_a   1.000
_cell.length_b   1.000
_cell.length_c   1.000
_cell.angle_alpha   90.00
_cell.angle_beta   90.00
_cell.angle_gamma   90.00
#
_symmetry.space_group_name_H-M   'P 1'
#
loop_
_entity.id
_entity.type
_entity.pdbx_description
1 polymer ?
#
loop_
_entity_poly.entity_id
_entity_poly.type
_entity_poly.pdbx_seq_one_letter_code
_entity_poly.pdbx_strand_id
1 'polypeptide(L)'
;MPETDVLHFLENEEKNIKFVNILFPDIIGELRGFSIPSSEVESAFKDGKGFDGTSINGLVRIEESDLVARPGPNTFKVFPWEFGKKNFG
;
A
#
# COMPACT_ATOMS: atom_id res chain seq x y z
N MET A 1 -6.63 -12.23 -7.10
CA MET A 1 -5.92 -13.21 -6.26
C MET A 1 -6.59 -13.17 -4.89
N PRO A 2 -6.92 -14.31 -4.26
CA PRO A 2 -7.34 -14.38 -2.87
C PRO A 2 -6.35 -13.69 -1.91
N GLU A 3 -6.82 -13.27 -0.75
CA GLU A 3 -5.99 -12.65 0.29
C GLU A 3 -4.84 -13.58 0.71
N THR A 4 -5.14 -14.85 0.96
CA THR A 4 -4.16 -15.89 1.32
C THR A 4 -3.03 -16.00 0.32
N ASP A 5 -3.35 -15.90 -0.97
CA ASP A 5 -2.37 -16.02 -2.04
C ASP A 5 -1.46 -14.78 -2.10
N VAL A 6 -1.97 -13.60 -1.75
CA VAL A 6 -1.14 -12.38 -1.60
C VAL A 6 -0.19 -12.53 -0.42
N LEU A 7 -0.67 -13.03 0.72
CA LEU A 7 0.15 -13.20 1.91
C LEU A 7 1.27 -14.24 1.68
N HIS A 8 0.94 -15.42 1.16
CA HIS A 8 1.94 -16.42 0.80
C HIS A 8 2.97 -15.89 -0.22
N PHE A 9 2.53 -15.05 -1.16
CA PHE A 9 3.44 -14.44 -2.12
C PHE A 9 4.43 -13.47 -1.45
N LEU A 10 3.97 -12.69 -0.47
CA LEU A 10 4.80 -11.73 0.26
C LEU A 10 5.74 -12.38 1.27
N GLU A 11 5.37 -13.53 1.83
CA GLU A 11 6.22 -14.34 2.74
C GLU A 11 7.38 -15.03 2.01
N ASN A 12 7.29 -15.19 0.69
CA ASN A 12 8.34 -15.84 -0.09
C ASN A 12 9.61 -14.97 -0.13
N GLU A 13 10.63 -15.37 0.63
CA GLU A 13 11.91 -14.67 0.72
C GLU A 13 12.62 -14.50 -0.63
N GLU A 14 12.43 -15.42 -1.58
CA GLU A 14 13.00 -15.32 -2.93
C GLU A 14 12.46 -14.13 -3.71
N LYS A 15 11.25 -13.63 -3.36
CA LYS A 15 10.67 -12.43 -3.98
C LYS A 15 11.27 -11.14 -3.45
N ASN A 16 11.91 -11.18 -2.27
CA ASN A 16 12.58 -10.04 -1.63
C ASN A 16 11.71 -8.77 -1.55
N ILE A 17 10.40 -8.90 -1.33
CA ILE A 17 9.48 -7.76 -1.21
C ILE A 17 9.48 -7.26 0.23
N LYS A 18 9.99 -6.05 0.44
CA LYS A 18 10.07 -5.41 1.77
C LYS A 18 8.93 -4.43 2.04
N PHE A 19 8.37 -3.85 0.99
CA PHE A 19 7.34 -2.81 1.09
C PHE A 19 6.23 -3.04 0.07
N VAL A 20 5.02 -2.66 0.45
CA VAL A 20 3.84 -2.64 -0.42
C VAL A 20 3.27 -1.23 -0.41
N ASN A 21 2.96 -0.72 -1.61
CA ASN A 21 2.29 0.57 -1.77
C ASN A 21 0.78 0.35 -1.82
N ILE A 22 0.05 1.01 -0.91
CA ILE A 22 -1.40 1.12 -0.99
C ILE A 22 -1.70 2.38 -1.79
N LEU A 23 -2.38 2.22 -2.92
CA LEU A 23 -2.71 3.28 -3.86
C LEU A 23 -4.21 3.51 -3.92
N PHE A 24 -4.62 4.77 -4.00
CA PHE A 24 -6.03 5.17 -4.11
C PHE A 24 -6.16 6.51 -4.87
N PRO A 25 -7.27 6.73 -5.60
CA PRO A 25 -7.56 8.05 -6.15
C PRO A 25 -8.04 8.99 -5.04
N ASP A 26 -7.64 10.26 -5.09
CA ASP A 26 -8.30 11.31 -4.32
C ASP A 26 -9.61 11.79 -4.96
N ILE A 27 -10.27 12.78 -4.34
CA ILE A 27 -11.57 13.30 -4.79
C ILE A 27 -11.53 13.99 -6.15
N ILE A 28 -10.36 14.44 -6.60
CA ILE A 28 -10.17 15.05 -7.93
C ILE A 28 -9.61 14.04 -8.94
N GLY A 29 -9.40 12.79 -8.52
CA GLY A 29 -8.99 11.67 -9.35
C GLY A 29 -7.47 11.49 -9.48
N GLU A 30 -6.66 12.20 -8.68
CA GLU A 30 -5.21 12.02 -8.68
C GLU A 30 -4.82 10.76 -7.90
N LEU A 31 -3.84 10.01 -8.41
CA LEU A 31 -3.34 8.82 -7.74
C LEU A 31 -2.46 9.22 -6.55
N ARG A 32 -2.90 8.83 -5.36
CA ARG A 32 -2.21 8.99 -4.09
C ARG A 32 -1.89 7.62 -3.50
N GLY A 33 -1.09 7.60 -2.44
CA GLY A 33 -0.79 6.37 -1.73
C GLY A 33 0.34 6.52 -0.72
N PHE A 34 0.58 5.43 0.00
CA PHE A 34 1.64 5.33 1.00
C PHE A 34 2.20 3.91 1.03
N SER A 35 3.41 3.78 1.59
CA SER A 35 4.11 2.50 1.72
C SER A 35 3.94 1.91 3.11
N ILE A 36 3.73 0.61 3.19
CA ILE A 36 3.78 -0.16 4.44
C ILE A 36 4.81 -1.30 4.29
N PRO A 37 5.43 -1.76 5.40
CA PRO A 37 6.19 -3.01 5.39
C PRO A 37 5.31 -4.18 4.91
N SER A 38 5.88 -5.13 4.17
CA SER A 38 5.14 -6.32 3.72
C SER A 38 4.55 -7.13 4.88
N SER A 39 5.21 -7.12 6.03
CA SER A 39 4.75 -7.75 7.28
C SER A 39 3.47 -7.12 7.86
N GLU A 40 3.09 -5.91 7.44
CA GLU A 40 1.86 -5.25 7.90
C GLU A 40 0.67 -5.45 6.94
N VAL A 41 0.85 -6.18 5.83
CA VAL A 41 -0.21 -6.35 4.83
C VAL A 41 -1.37 -7.19 5.36
N GLU A 42 -1.10 -8.20 6.18
CA GLU A 42 -2.15 -9.02 6.82
C GLU A 42 -3.04 -8.17 7.73
N SER A 43 -2.44 -7.36 8.61
CA SER A 43 -3.22 -6.46 9.48
C SER A 43 -3.93 -5.39 8.66
N ALA A 44 -3.32 -4.88 7.57
CA ALA A 44 -3.98 -3.94 6.68
C ALA A 44 -5.21 -4.56 5.97
N PHE A 45 -5.18 -5.84 5.59
CA PHE A 45 -6.36 -6.52 5.04
C PHE A 45 -7.47 -6.68 6.07
N LYS A 46 -7.11 -6.99 7.31
CA LYS A 46 -8.06 -7.24 8.40
C LYS A 46 -8.68 -5.97 8.95
N ASP A 47 -7.84 -5.05 9.39
CA ASP A 47 -8.20 -3.89 10.21
C ASP A 47 -8.07 -2.56 9.44
N GLY A 48 -7.45 -2.59 8.26
CA GLY A 48 -7.08 -1.38 7.52
C GLY A 48 -5.84 -0.69 8.08
N LYS A 49 -5.32 0.29 7.35
CA LYS A 49 -4.19 1.13 7.79
C LYS A 49 -4.64 2.58 7.92
N GLY A 50 -4.49 3.12 9.13
CA GLY A 50 -4.69 4.53 9.40
C GLY A 50 -3.68 5.41 8.66
N PHE A 51 -4.14 6.52 8.10
CA PHE A 51 -3.31 7.53 7.46
C PHE A 51 -3.93 8.93 7.60
N ASP A 52 -3.08 9.96 7.52
CA ASP A 52 -3.51 11.35 7.64
C ASP A 52 -4.19 11.84 6.33
N GLY A 53 -5.49 12.10 6.43
CA GLY A 53 -6.31 12.58 5.31
C GLY A 53 -6.07 14.03 4.90
N THR A 54 -5.32 14.82 5.67
CA THR A 54 -5.02 16.23 5.33
C THR A 54 -4.22 16.37 4.03
N SER A 55 -3.51 15.31 3.64
CA SER A 55 -2.75 15.25 2.38
C SER A 55 -3.64 15.02 1.14
N ILE A 56 -4.95 14.83 1.32
CA ILE A 56 -5.91 14.64 0.24
C ILE A 56 -6.66 15.95 -0.02
N ASN A 57 -6.34 16.61 -1.14
CA ASN A 57 -6.94 17.88 -1.51
C ASN A 57 -8.46 17.75 -1.68
N GLY A 58 -9.21 18.45 -0.81
CA GLY A 58 -10.66 18.65 -0.89
C GLY A 58 -11.54 17.60 -0.22
N LEU A 59 -10.96 16.68 0.57
CA LEU A 59 -11.72 15.71 1.36
C LEU A 59 -12.05 16.22 2.78
N VAL A 60 -11.39 17.27 3.29
CA VAL A 60 -11.42 17.57 4.73
C VAL A 60 -11.62 19.06 5.03
N ARG A 61 -12.77 19.40 5.63
CA ARG A 61 -12.88 20.62 6.45
C ARG A 61 -12.02 20.38 7.70
N ILE A 62 -11.15 21.33 7.98
CA ILE A 62 -10.19 21.39 9.08
C ILE A 62 -10.86 21.01 10.40
N GLU A 63 -10.81 19.74 10.80
CA GLU A 63 -11.06 19.22 12.16
C GLU A 63 -10.96 17.67 12.08
N GLU A 64 -9.73 17.16 12.19
CA GLU A 64 -9.39 15.73 12.44
C GLU A 64 -9.83 14.70 11.37
N SER A 65 -9.05 14.48 10.30
CA SER A 65 -9.29 13.38 9.37
C SER A 65 -8.27 12.24 9.52
N ASP A 66 -8.36 11.49 10.61
CA ASP A 66 -7.81 10.13 10.62
C ASP A 66 -8.64 9.28 9.64
N LEU A 67 -8.02 8.85 8.54
CA LEU A 67 -8.65 8.01 7.53
C LEU A 67 -8.08 6.59 7.59
N VAL A 68 -8.84 5.60 7.14
CA VAL A 68 -8.41 4.20 7.09
C VAL A 68 -8.44 3.71 5.65
N ALA A 69 -7.30 3.26 5.13
CA ALA A 69 -7.22 2.59 3.84
C ALA A 69 -7.23 1.08 4.03
N ARG A 70 -8.13 0.39 3.33
CA ARG A 70 -8.19 -1.07 3.30
C ARG A 70 -7.85 -1.58 1.90
N PRO A 71 -6.70 -2.25 1.68
CA PRO A 71 -6.31 -2.73 0.37
C PRO A 71 -7.21 -3.87 -0.10
N GLY A 72 -7.52 -3.90 -1.40
CA GLY A 72 -8.20 -5.02 -2.04
C GLY A 72 -7.20 -6.04 -2.58
N PRO A 73 -7.28 -7.34 -2.20
CA PRO A 73 -6.31 -8.34 -2.69
C PRO A 73 -6.43 -8.61 -4.20
N ASN A 74 -7.55 -8.27 -4.81
CA ASN A 74 -7.78 -8.37 -6.25
C ASN A 74 -7.00 -7.31 -7.07
N THR A 75 -6.51 -6.23 -6.46
CA THR A 75 -5.73 -5.19 -7.13
C THR A 75 -4.22 -5.38 -6.99
N PHE A 76 -3.77 -6.43 -6.28
CA PHE A 76 -2.34 -6.69 -6.06
C PHE A 76 -1.59 -6.86 -7.39
N LYS A 77 -0.49 -6.11 -7.53
CA LYS A 77 0.42 -6.16 -8.67
C LYS A 77 1.86 -6.05 -8.17
N VAL A 78 2.73 -6.86 -8.76
CA VAL A 78 4.17 -6.74 -8.59
C VAL A 78 4.71 -6.07 -9.81
N PHE A 79 5.48 -5.03 -9.58
CA PHE A 79 6.13 -4.32 -10.66
C PHE A 79 7.47 -4.99 -11.01
N PRO A 80 7.86 -4.99 -12.30
CA PRO A 80 9.03 -5.74 -12.77
C PRO A 80 10.37 -5.08 -12.44
N TRP A 81 10.38 -3.93 -11.77
CA TRP A 81 11.60 -3.19 -11.45
C TRP A 81 12.14 -3.57 -10.07
N GLU A 82 13.46 -3.71 -9.98
CA GLU A 82 14.16 -3.91 -8.72
C GLU A 82 14.63 -2.56 -8.18
N PHE A 83 14.21 -2.22 -6.96
CA PHE A 83 14.75 -1.07 -6.25
C PHE A 83 16.01 -1.48 -5.48
N GLY A 84 17.11 -0.75 -5.65
CA GLY A 84 18.32 -0.92 -4.83
C GLY A 84 19.50 -1.67 -5.47
N LYS A 85 19.40 -2.16 -6.71
CA LYS A 85 20.61 -2.55 -7.47
C LYS A 85 21.32 -1.30 -7.98
N LYS A 86 22.08 -0.67 -7.10
CA LYS A 86 23.09 0.33 -7.48
C LYS A 86 24.28 -0.46 -8.05
N ASN A 87 24.28 -0.68 -9.36
CA ASN A 87 25.47 -1.20 -10.07
C ASN A 87 26.54 -0.10 -10.06
N PHE A 88 27.36 -0.06 -9.01
CA PHE A 88 28.64 0.63 -9.09
C PHE A 88 29.62 -0.33 -9.76
N GLY A 89 29.62 -0.29 -11.09
CA GLY A 89 30.74 -0.76 -11.91
C GLY A 89 31.66 0.40 -12.23
#